data_AF-A0A918E5X2-F1
#
_entry.id   AF-A0A918E5X2-F1
#
_cell.length_a   1.000
_cell.length_b   1.000
_cell.length_c   1.000
_cell.angle_alpha   90.00
_cell.angle_beta   90.00
_cell.angle_gamma   90.00
#
_symmetry.space_group_name_H-M   'P 1'
#
loop_
_entity.id
_entity.type
_entity.pdbx_description
1 polymer ?
#
loop_
_entity_poly.entity_id
_entity_poly.type
_entity_poly.pdbx_seq_one_letter_code
_entity_poly.pdbx_strand_id
1 'polypeptide(L)'
;MTCVQCGHPHPALIARRLRPIRYSCRSCGAVFRPAPPPAPGSLLAPGLSSAPGSSRAPGLSSAPGLSSLPGLSSGPGSSLAPGSSSAPGPRRLASVDGDPLAAYMSAPMVRWVRESAGESPDAPDRATLARWYKGFDALVAGAATSAESRAVVERVSDAVPLAVPPAFSQVCAALHATCYDPGLALARLGRTEPFVVERVGHLRRWLATAGRPTTWLAAPEAPPPARQAVEGLLTLPESFTTDQVRALFCALFGVDKGPSLPGVRARFGDERIHQALLTYLETGDRPLRHVVAADMETK
;
A
#
# COMPACT_ATOMS: atom_id res chain seq x y z
N MET A 1 -27.67 -0.20 8.26
CA MET A 1 -26.41 0.43 8.73
C MET A 1 -25.80 1.21 7.58
N THR A 2 -25.39 2.45 7.80
CA THR A 2 -24.65 3.28 6.85
C THR A 2 -23.14 3.17 7.10
N CYS A 3 -22.33 3.36 6.06
CA CYS A 3 -20.88 3.40 6.21
C CYS A 3 -20.45 4.72 6.88
N VAL A 4 -19.87 4.67 8.07
CA VAL A 4 -19.36 5.86 8.77
C VAL A 4 -18.31 6.66 7.98
N GLN A 5 -17.64 6.03 7.00
CA GLN A 5 -16.63 6.67 6.15
C GLN A 5 -17.21 7.37 4.90
N CYS A 6 -18.41 7.00 4.44
CA CYS A 6 -18.95 7.50 3.14
C CYS A 6 -20.49 7.59 3.04
N GLY A 7 -21.21 7.49 4.15
CA GLY A 7 -22.67 7.62 4.24
C GLY A 7 -23.50 6.51 3.58
N HIS A 8 -22.93 5.71 2.67
CA HIS A 8 -23.68 4.74 1.87
C HIS A 8 -24.41 3.68 2.72
N PRO A 9 -25.68 3.37 2.42
CA PRO A 9 -26.41 2.29 3.08
C PRO A 9 -25.83 0.92 2.67
N HIS A 10 -25.51 0.09 3.66
CA HIS A 10 -25.01 -1.27 3.42
C HIS A 10 -26.18 -2.22 3.13
N PRO A 11 -26.13 -3.04 2.06
CA PRO A 11 -27.15 -4.05 1.81
C PRO A 11 -27.19 -5.09 2.94
N ALA A 12 -28.39 -5.51 3.33
CA ALA A 12 -28.58 -6.47 4.41
C ALA A 12 -28.10 -7.88 4.01
N LEU A 13 -27.42 -8.53 4.95
CA LEU A 13 -27.14 -9.97 5.09
C LEU A 13 -27.42 -10.89 3.88
N ILE A 14 -26.37 -11.31 3.18
CA ILE A 14 -26.36 -12.61 2.47
C ILE A 14 -25.50 -13.57 3.29
N ALA A 15 -26.14 -14.39 4.11
CA ALA A 15 -25.47 -15.38 4.95
C ALA A 15 -25.30 -16.71 4.20
N ARG A 16 -24.08 -17.00 3.70
CA ARG A 16 -23.69 -18.37 3.33
C ARG A 16 -22.29 -18.76 3.85
N ARG A 17 -22.32 -19.42 5.01
CA ARG A 17 -21.41 -20.42 5.59
C ARG A 17 -19.88 -20.17 5.66
N LEU A 18 -19.38 -20.21 6.90
CA LEU A 18 -18.11 -20.83 7.33
C LEU A 18 -16.77 -20.22 6.88
N ARG A 19 -16.65 -18.88 6.83
CA ARG A 19 -15.35 -18.17 6.98
C ARG A 19 -15.53 -16.91 7.84
N PRO A 20 -14.50 -16.41 8.54
CA PRO A 20 -14.60 -15.17 9.31
C PRO A 20 -14.98 -14.01 8.39
N ILE A 21 -16.14 -13.41 8.64
CA ILE A 21 -16.75 -12.42 7.74
C ILE A 21 -15.94 -11.13 7.77
N ARG A 22 -15.25 -10.84 6.65
CA ARG A 22 -14.67 -9.50 6.40
C ARG A 22 -15.71 -8.64 5.72
N TYR A 23 -16.23 -7.66 6.44
CA TYR A 23 -17.13 -6.66 5.88
C TYR A 23 -16.29 -5.64 5.12
N SER A 24 -16.53 -5.45 3.81
CA SER A 24 -15.88 -4.39 3.04
C SER A 24 -16.93 -3.51 2.38
N CYS A 25 -16.80 -2.20 2.54
CA CYS A 25 -17.69 -1.25 1.87
C CYS A 25 -17.45 -1.29 0.36
N ARG A 26 -18.46 -1.62 -0.45
CA ARG A 26 -18.34 -1.66 -1.92
C ARG A 26 -18.06 -0.29 -2.56
N SER A 27 -18.35 0.80 -1.86
CA SER A 27 -18.17 2.18 -2.34
C SER A 27 -16.78 2.75 -2.01
N CYS A 28 -16.25 2.53 -0.81
CA CYS A 28 -14.95 3.10 -0.38
C CYS A 28 -13.87 2.07 0.00
N GLY A 29 -14.14 0.77 -0.09
CA GLY A 29 -13.19 -0.31 0.22
C GLY A 29 -12.89 -0.53 1.71
N ALA A 30 -13.41 0.31 2.61
CA ALA A 30 -13.16 0.22 4.05
C ALA A 30 -13.53 -1.17 4.61
N VAL A 31 -12.58 -1.83 5.28
CA VAL A 31 -12.76 -3.16 5.87
C VAL A 31 -13.08 -3.03 7.36
N PHE A 32 -14.28 -3.43 7.77
CA PHE A 32 -14.71 -3.42 9.16
C PHE A 32 -14.48 -4.78 9.82
N ARG A 33 -13.95 -4.77 11.04
CA ARG A 33 -14.09 -5.84 12.02
C ARG A 33 -15.19 -5.44 13.00
N PRO A 34 -16.20 -6.30 13.28
CA PRO A 34 -17.02 -6.11 14.46
C PRO A 34 -16.13 -6.18 15.70
N ALA A 35 -16.38 -5.33 16.70
CA ALA A 35 -15.89 -5.60 18.04
C ALA A 35 -16.50 -6.93 18.53
N PRO A 36 -15.77 -7.77 19.28
CA PRO A 36 -16.39 -8.92 19.94
C PRO A 36 -17.48 -8.42 20.91
N PRO A 37 -18.58 -9.17 21.07
CA PRO A 37 -19.61 -8.80 22.04
C PRO A 37 -19.01 -8.75 23.46
N PRO A 38 -19.49 -7.85 24.34
CA PRO A 38 -19.04 -7.84 25.73
C PRO A 38 -19.37 -9.18 26.40
N ALA A 39 -18.43 -9.69 27.20
CA ALA A 39 -18.65 -10.90 27.96
C ALA A 39 -19.79 -10.69 28.98
N PRO A 40 -20.74 -11.63 29.13
CA PRO A 40 -21.77 -11.54 30.15
C PRO A 40 -21.14 -11.58 31.54
N GLY A 41 -21.64 -10.73 32.44
CA GLY A 41 -21.11 -10.54 33.78
C GLY A 41 -21.38 -11.70 34.75
N SER A 42 -20.74 -11.60 35.92
CA SER A 42 -20.68 -12.57 37.01
C SER A 42 -21.99 -13.26 37.40
N LEU A 43 -21.86 -14.56 37.74
CA LEU A 43 -22.67 -15.21 38.77
C LEU A 43 -21.75 -15.87 39.81
N LEU A 44 -22.22 -15.89 41.06
CA LEU A 44 -21.49 -16.36 42.24
C LEU A 44 -21.67 -17.88 42.48
N ALA A 45 -20.65 -18.49 43.10
CA ALA A 45 -20.55 -19.68 43.99
C ALA A 45 -21.81 -20.58 44.26
N PRO A 46 -21.70 -21.89 44.64
CA PRO A 46 -20.68 -22.42 45.59
C PRO A 46 -20.25 -23.93 45.52
N GLY A 47 -19.25 -24.31 46.36
CA GLY A 47 -18.97 -25.68 46.86
C GLY A 47 -18.32 -26.67 45.87
N LEU A 48 -17.51 -27.67 46.25
CA LEU A 48 -17.06 -28.25 47.54
C LEU A 48 -15.56 -28.67 47.38
N SER A 49 -14.69 -28.50 48.39
CA SER A 49 -14.18 -29.55 49.32
C SER A 49 -13.66 -30.85 48.64
N SER A 50 -12.45 -31.40 48.90
CA SER A 50 -11.54 -31.32 50.06
C SER A 50 -10.04 -31.58 49.68
N ALA A 51 -9.12 -31.30 50.62
CA ALA A 51 -7.66 -31.58 50.59
C ALA A 51 -7.35 -33.07 51.00
N PRO A 52 -6.11 -33.57 51.33
CA PRO A 52 -4.79 -32.90 51.53
C PRO A 52 -3.48 -33.66 51.12
N GLY A 53 -2.31 -33.05 51.38
CA GLY A 53 -0.96 -33.67 51.47
C GLY A 53 -0.30 -34.04 50.12
N SER A 54 1.02 -34.17 49.94
CA SER A 54 2.24 -34.04 50.80
C SER A 54 3.47 -34.08 49.86
N SER A 55 4.71 -33.65 50.19
CA SER A 55 5.30 -32.93 51.35
C SER A 55 6.70 -32.38 50.98
N ARG A 56 7.30 -31.52 51.85
CA ARG A 56 8.74 -31.15 51.87
C ARG A 56 9.54 -32.35 52.46
N ALA A 57 10.86 -32.59 52.31
CA ALA A 57 12.03 -31.71 52.22
C ALA A 57 13.30 -32.48 51.67
N PRO A 58 14.60 -32.32 52.10
CA PRO A 58 15.71 -32.16 51.15
C PRO A 58 16.94 -33.10 51.34
N GLY A 59 18.02 -32.88 50.57
CA GLY A 59 19.38 -33.44 50.77
C GLY A 59 20.19 -33.35 49.46
N LEU A 60 21.24 -32.52 49.32
CA LEU A 60 22.59 -32.57 49.92
C LEU A 60 23.40 -33.82 49.58
N SER A 61 24.39 -33.68 48.68
CA SER A 61 25.82 -33.64 49.06
C SER A 61 26.75 -33.49 47.85
N SER A 62 27.85 -32.76 48.05
CA SER A 62 28.98 -32.64 47.11
C SER A 62 30.14 -33.55 47.54
N ALA A 63 30.95 -34.05 46.60
CA ALA A 63 32.34 -34.41 46.86
C ALA A 63 33.18 -34.48 45.54
N PRO A 64 34.52 -34.29 45.57
CA PRO A 64 35.33 -34.03 44.37
C PRO A 64 36.53 -35.00 44.16
N GLY A 65 37.37 -34.73 43.16
CA GLY A 65 38.70 -35.34 42.94
C GLY A 65 39.01 -35.53 41.44
N LEU A 66 39.83 -34.70 40.79
CA LEU A 66 41.31 -34.63 40.85
C LEU A 66 42.04 -35.94 40.44
N SER A 67 42.61 -35.98 39.23
CA SER A 67 44.07 -35.84 39.04
C SER A 67 44.49 -35.95 37.57
N SER A 68 45.52 -35.19 37.20
CA SER A 68 46.20 -35.23 35.89
C SER A 68 47.22 -36.38 35.81
N LEU A 69 47.71 -36.69 34.60
CA LEU A 69 49.15 -36.77 34.26
C LEU A 69 49.33 -36.84 32.72
N PRO A 70 50.53 -36.56 32.16
CA PRO A 70 50.72 -36.21 30.74
C PRO A 70 51.34 -37.34 29.88
N GLY A 71 51.35 -37.15 28.56
CA GLY A 71 52.09 -37.98 27.61
C GLY A 71 52.37 -37.24 26.29
N LEU A 72 53.63 -36.95 26.02
CA LEU A 72 54.11 -36.32 24.78
C LEU A 72 54.16 -37.34 23.64
N SER A 73 53.86 -36.92 22.40
CA SER A 73 54.72 -37.24 21.26
C SER A 73 54.46 -36.30 20.07
N SER A 74 55.53 -35.82 19.45
CA SER A 74 55.48 -34.97 18.26
C SER A 74 55.69 -35.81 17.00
N GLY A 75 54.89 -35.58 15.95
CA GLY A 75 55.06 -36.16 14.62
C GLY A 75 54.89 -35.08 13.55
N PRO A 76 55.73 -35.04 12.50
CA PRO A 76 55.76 -33.93 11.54
C PRO A 76 54.77 -34.12 10.38
N GLY A 77 54.35 -33.02 9.76
CA GLY A 77 53.60 -33.07 8.50
C GLY A 77 52.80 -31.81 8.23
N SER A 78 53.43 -30.82 7.56
CA SER A 78 52.71 -29.69 7.00
C SER A 78 51.69 -30.17 5.97
N SER A 79 50.39 -30.06 6.29
CA SER A 79 49.36 -30.02 5.26
C SER A 79 48.91 -28.57 5.11
N LEU A 80 49.18 -28.00 3.93
CA LEU A 80 48.74 -26.65 3.59
C LEU A 80 47.22 -26.60 3.67
N ALA A 81 46.68 -25.75 4.55
CA ALA A 81 45.25 -25.51 4.61
C ALA A 81 44.78 -25.02 3.23
N PRO A 82 43.84 -25.71 2.56
CA PRO A 82 43.37 -25.30 1.25
C PRO A 82 42.62 -23.99 1.40
N GLY A 83 43.18 -22.92 0.82
CA GLY A 83 42.56 -21.62 0.57
C GLY A 83 41.73 -21.04 1.72
N SER A 84 42.29 -20.03 2.41
CA SER A 84 41.45 -19.03 3.09
C SER A 84 40.34 -18.60 2.13
N SER A 85 39.10 -19.01 2.39
CA SER A 85 37.95 -18.60 1.60
C SER A 85 37.91 -17.08 1.66
N SER A 86 38.20 -16.42 0.53
CA SER A 86 38.23 -14.97 0.46
C SER A 86 36.93 -14.46 1.03
N ALA A 87 36.99 -13.73 2.15
CA ALA A 87 35.82 -13.05 2.69
C ALA A 87 35.15 -12.31 1.52
N PRO A 88 33.84 -12.49 1.29
CA PRO A 88 33.20 -11.93 0.12
C PRO A 88 33.47 -10.42 0.11
N GLY A 89 34.15 -9.96 -0.94
CA GLY A 89 34.50 -8.55 -1.07
C GLY A 89 33.24 -7.68 -0.99
N PRO A 90 33.36 -6.40 -0.59
CA PRO A 90 32.21 -5.54 -0.36
C PRO A 90 31.24 -5.60 -1.54
N ARG A 91 30.06 -6.18 -1.31
CA ARG A 91 29.11 -6.56 -2.36
C ARG A 91 28.49 -5.29 -2.95
N ARG A 92 29.11 -4.76 -4.01
CA ARG A 92 28.52 -3.65 -4.77
C ARG A 92 27.19 -4.11 -5.36
N LEU A 93 26.11 -3.47 -4.94
CA LEU A 93 24.81 -3.65 -5.58
C LEU A 93 24.89 -3.17 -7.03
N ALA A 94 24.17 -3.85 -7.92
CA ALA A 94 24.02 -3.40 -9.29
C ALA A 94 23.42 -1.97 -9.30
N SER A 95 23.99 -1.08 -10.11
CA SER A 95 23.32 0.17 -10.44
C SER A 95 22.03 -0.14 -11.20
N VAL A 96 21.02 0.70 -10.98
CA VAL A 96 19.75 0.69 -11.73
C VAL A 96 19.62 1.95 -12.60
N ASP A 97 20.70 2.71 -12.74
CA ASP A 97 20.74 3.95 -13.53
C ASP A 97 20.50 3.59 -15.00
N GLY A 98 19.42 4.13 -15.57
CA GLY A 98 18.98 3.79 -16.92
C GLY A 98 18.08 2.56 -17.02
N ASP A 99 17.81 1.81 -15.94
CA ASP A 99 16.76 0.78 -15.97
C ASP A 99 15.37 1.48 -16.06
N PRO A 100 14.56 1.20 -17.09
CA PRO A 100 13.25 1.83 -17.26
C PRO A 100 12.28 1.58 -16.10
N LEU A 101 12.45 0.50 -15.33
CA LEU A 101 11.65 0.23 -14.14
C LEU A 101 11.94 1.19 -12.98
N ALA A 102 13.12 1.83 -12.94
CA ALA A 102 13.45 2.84 -11.93
C ALA A 102 12.56 4.10 -12.04
N ALA A 103 11.85 4.29 -13.15
CA ALA A 103 10.81 5.32 -13.25
C ALA A 103 9.56 5.03 -12.38
N TYR A 104 9.34 3.76 -12.01
CA TYR A 104 8.08 3.25 -11.43
C TYR A 104 8.24 2.52 -10.08
N MET A 105 9.46 2.31 -9.60
CA MET A 105 9.74 1.69 -8.29
C MET A 105 11.16 2.02 -7.79
N SER A 106 11.37 1.86 -6.48
CA SER A 106 12.66 2.09 -5.84
C SER A 106 13.76 1.13 -6.33
N ALA A 107 15.02 1.56 -6.28
CA ALA A 107 16.16 0.75 -6.75
C ALA A 107 16.23 -0.68 -6.16
N PRO A 108 15.97 -0.92 -4.86
CA PRO A 108 15.92 -2.29 -4.32
C PRO A 108 14.82 -3.16 -4.94
N MET A 109 13.68 -2.56 -5.29
CA MET A 109 12.59 -3.26 -5.94
C MET A 109 12.90 -3.55 -7.41
N VAL A 110 13.58 -2.66 -8.14
CA VAL A 110 14.09 -2.93 -9.49
C VAL A 110 15.03 -4.13 -9.49
N ARG A 111 16.05 -4.13 -8.61
CA ARG A 111 16.99 -5.27 -8.46
C ARG A 111 16.25 -6.56 -8.13
N TRP A 112 15.33 -6.52 -7.17
CA TRP A 112 14.52 -7.70 -6.81
C TRP A 112 13.67 -8.20 -7.99
N VAL A 113 13.06 -7.33 -8.79
CA VAL A 113 12.33 -7.74 -10.00
C VAL A 113 13.27 -8.38 -11.02
N ARG A 114 14.41 -7.76 -11.33
CA ARG A 114 15.39 -8.30 -12.30
C ARG A 114 16.09 -9.58 -11.81
N GLU A 115 16.18 -9.83 -10.49
CA GLU A 115 16.65 -11.09 -9.91
C GLU A 115 15.58 -12.20 -9.87
N SER A 116 14.29 -11.86 -9.74
CA SER A 116 13.22 -12.84 -9.42
C SER A 116 12.18 -13.07 -10.52
N ALA A 117 12.02 -12.13 -11.45
CA ALA A 117 11.25 -12.29 -12.66
C ALA A 117 12.22 -12.40 -13.85
N GLY A 118 11.95 -13.35 -14.75
CA GLY A 118 12.75 -13.54 -15.96
C GLY A 118 12.56 -12.39 -16.95
N GLU A 119 11.92 -12.66 -18.08
CA GLU A 119 11.56 -11.58 -19.01
C GLU A 119 10.58 -10.61 -18.33
N SER A 120 11.07 -9.40 -18.06
CA SER A 120 10.39 -8.37 -17.29
C SER A 120 10.16 -7.15 -18.19
N PRO A 121 8.90 -6.80 -18.52
CA PRO A 121 8.62 -5.72 -19.45
C PRO A 121 8.97 -4.36 -18.85
N ASP A 122 9.64 -3.53 -19.65
CA ASP A 122 10.07 -2.18 -19.26
C ASP A 122 8.89 -1.22 -19.01
N ALA A 123 7.73 -1.52 -19.58
CA ALA A 123 6.47 -0.83 -19.35
C ALA A 123 5.43 -1.81 -18.76
N PRO A 124 5.45 -2.06 -17.43
CA PRO A 124 4.58 -3.05 -16.81
C PRO A 124 3.12 -2.58 -16.78
N ASP A 125 2.22 -3.52 -17.06
CA ASP A 125 0.78 -3.33 -16.90
C ASP A 125 0.38 -3.24 -15.41
N ARG A 126 -0.88 -2.88 -15.14
CA ARG A 126 -1.39 -2.73 -13.78
C ARG A 126 -1.31 -4.02 -12.97
N ALA A 127 -1.56 -5.19 -13.59
CA ALA A 127 -1.53 -6.46 -12.88
C ALA A 127 -0.09 -6.85 -12.50
N THR A 128 0.85 -6.67 -13.42
CA THR A 128 2.29 -6.94 -13.20
C THR A 128 2.88 -6.01 -12.14
N LEU A 129 2.66 -4.70 -12.26
CA LEU A 129 3.20 -3.74 -11.30
C LEU A 129 2.60 -3.94 -9.90
N ALA A 130 1.28 -4.17 -9.79
CA ALA A 130 0.63 -4.47 -8.52
C ALA A 130 1.14 -5.78 -7.89
N ARG A 131 1.41 -6.81 -8.70
CA ARG A 131 2.01 -8.08 -8.25
C ARG A 131 3.41 -7.86 -7.71
N TRP A 132 4.26 -7.11 -8.41
CA TRP A 132 5.61 -6.79 -7.95
C TRP A 132 5.59 -5.97 -6.65
N TYR A 133 4.81 -4.89 -6.56
CA TYR A 133 4.68 -4.10 -5.32
C TYR A 133 4.23 -4.97 -4.15
N LYS A 134 3.19 -5.80 -4.34
CA LYS A 134 2.69 -6.71 -3.30
C LYS A 134 3.74 -7.75 -2.87
N GLY A 135 4.50 -8.30 -3.83
CA GLY A 135 5.56 -9.27 -3.56
C GLY A 135 6.72 -8.66 -2.77
N PHE A 136 7.19 -7.48 -3.20
CA PHE A 136 8.25 -6.75 -2.52
C PHE A 136 7.83 -6.27 -1.12
N ASP A 137 6.61 -5.74 -0.96
CA ASP A 137 6.07 -5.35 0.35
C ASP A 137 5.97 -6.54 1.31
N ALA A 138 5.57 -7.72 0.81
CA ALA A 138 5.52 -8.96 1.60
C ALA A 138 6.92 -9.48 1.95
N LEU A 139 7.88 -9.37 1.04
CA LEU A 139 9.28 -9.73 1.29
C LEU A 139 9.89 -8.87 2.40
N VAL A 140 9.73 -7.55 2.29
CA VAL A 140 10.22 -6.58 3.29
C VAL A 140 9.59 -6.83 4.65
N ALA A 141 8.27 -7.04 4.72
CA ALA A 141 7.60 -7.39 5.97
C ALA A 141 8.09 -8.73 6.54
N GLY A 142 8.38 -9.71 5.67
CA GLY A 142 8.88 -11.04 6.05
C GLY A 142 10.30 -11.04 6.59
N ALA A 143 11.15 -10.06 6.24
CA ALA A 143 12.55 -9.97 6.69
C ALA A 143 12.71 -9.81 8.21
N ALA A 144 11.65 -9.37 8.92
CA ALA A 144 11.64 -9.37 10.39
C ALA A 144 11.64 -10.79 10.97
N THR A 145 10.95 -11.75 10.34
CA THR A 145 10.69 -13.09 10.90
C THR A 145 11.32 -14.25 10.12
N SER A 146 11.73 -14.04 8.87
CA SER A 146 12.34 -15.06 8.00
C SER A 146 13.78 -14.70 7.65
N ALA A 147 14.71 -15.61 7.95
CA ALA A 147 16.12 -15.47 7.56
C ALA A 147 16.29 -15.49 6.03
N GLU A 148 15.47 -16.26 5.31
CA GLU A 148 15.46 -16.30 3.85
C GLU A 148 15.03 -14.96 3.27
N SER A 149 13.90 -14.40 3.73
CA SER A 149 13.42 -13.09 3.28
C SER A 149 14.42 -11.98 3.59
N ARG A 150 15.06 -12.04 4.77
CA ARG A 150 16.12 -11.11 5.16
C ARG A 150 17.32 -11.18 4.23
N ALA A 151 17.81 -12.39 3.94
CA ALA A 151 18.92 -12.59 3.02
C ALA A 151 18.61 -12.12 1.58
N VAL A 152 17.34 -12.11 1.14
CA VAL A 152 16.97 -11.48 -0.14
C VAL A 152 17.01 -9.95 -0.02
N VAL A 153 16.45 -9.36 1.04
CA VAL A 153 16.46 -7.89 1.25
C VAL A 153 17.89 -7.35 1.32
N GLU A 154 18.77 -8.02 2.07
CA GLU A 154 20.21 -7.68 2.19
C GLU A 154 20.98 -7.83 0.86
N ARG A 155 20.49 -8.64 -0.10
CA ARG A 155 21.06 -8.71 -1.45
C ARG A 155 20.60 -7.59 -2.38
N VAL A 156 19.46 -6.96 -2.13
CA VAL A 156 18.88 -5.96 -3.04
C VAL A 156 18.90 -4.54 -2.46
N SER A 157 19.19 -4.36 -1.17
CA SER A 157 19.13 -3.08 -0.47
C SER A 157 20.30 -2.91 0.51
N ASP A 158 20.95 -1.74 0.49
CA ASP A 158 21.94 -1.34 1.52
C ASP A 158 21.28 -0.92 2.85
N ALA A 159 19.94 -0.82 2.88
CA ALA A 159 19.16 -0.43 4.03
C ALA A 159 17.95 -1.36 4.24
N VAL A 160 17.73 -1.78 5.49
CA VAL A 160 16.52 -2.52 5.90
C VAL A 160 15.36 -1.52 6.03
N PRO A 161 14.23 -1.68 5.30
CA PRO A 161 13.16 -0.68 5.32
C PRO A 161 12.47 -0.56 6.69
N LEU A 162 12.26 0.68 7.13
CA LEU A 162 11.89 1.02 8.51
C LEU A 162 10.38 1.04 8.82
N ALA A 163 9.49 0.82 7.85
CA ALA A 163 8.05 0.76 8.07
C ALA A 163 7.31 0.02 6.95
N VAL A 164 6.09 -0.47 7.25
CA VAL A 164 5.19 -1.03 6.23
C VAL A 164 4.63 0.12 5.37
N PRO A 165 4.82 0.07 4.04
CA PRO A 165 4.33 1.11 3.15
C PRO A 165 2.83 0.98 2.87
N PRO A 166 2.14 2.06 2.46
CA PRO A 166 0.79 1.96 1.93
C PRO A 166 0.80 1.07 0.67
N ALA A 167 -0.20 0.20 0.56
CA ALA A 167 -0.30 -0.74 -0.55
C ALA A 167 -0.50 0.00 -1.88
N PHE A 168 -0.01 -0.59 -2.97
CA PHE A 168 -0.17 -0.09 -4.35
C PHE A 168 -1.58 0.46 -4.63
N SER A 169 -2.62 -0.31 -4.28
CA SER A 169 -4.02 0.07 -4.50
C SER A 169 -4.47 1.29 -3.68
N GLN A 170 -3.93 1.48 -2.47
CA GLN A 170 -4.22 2.66 -1.63
C GLN A 170 -3.59 3.92 -2.24
N VAL A 171 -2.35 3.83 -2.71
CA VAL A 171 -1.65 4.95 -3.35
C VAL A 171 -2.30 5.33 -4.67
N CYS A 172 -2.61 4.37 -5.55
CA CYS A 172 -3.36 4.64 -6.77
C CYS A 172 -4.74 5.23 -6.47
N ALA A 173 -5.49 4.71 -5.48
CA ALA A 173 -6.79 5.26 -5.10
C ALA A 173 -6.70 6.69 -4.54
N ALA A 174 -5.64 7.01 -3.79
CA ALA A 174 -5.38 8.38 -3.34
C ALA A 174 -5.12 9.31 -4.53
N LEU A 175 -4.22 8.93 -5.44
CA LEU A 175 -3.91 9.68 -6.66
C LEU A 175 -5.16 9.89 -7.55
N HIS A 176 -5.93 8.84 -7.85
CA HIS A 176 -7.19 9.00 -8.61
C HIS A 176 -8.15 9.98 -7.91
N ALA A 177 -8.27 9.90 -6.59
CA ALA A 177 -9.19 10.73 -5.81
C ALA A 177 -8.80 12.22 -5.73
N THR A 178 -7.52 12.57 -5.89
CA THR A 178 -6.95 13.92 -5.79
C THR A 178 -6.50 14.49 -7.14
N CYS A 179 -7.08 13.98 -8.24
CA CYS A 179 -6.73 14.36 -9.61
C CYS A 179 -5.23 14.17 -9.95
N TYR A 180 -4.57 13.21 -9.32
CA TYR A 180 -3.13 12.93 -9.47
C TYR A 180 -2.20 14.01 -8.89
N ASP A 181 -2.71 14.83 -7.96
CA ASP A 181 -1.88 15.71 -7.14
C ASP A 181 -1.14 14.87 -6.07
N PRO A 182 0.21 14.90 -6.03
CA PRO A 182 0.98 14.09 -5.10
C PRO A 182 0.90 14.60 -3.66
N GLY A 183 0.80 15.91 -3.42
CA GLY A 183 0.72 16.50 -2.09
C GLY A 183 -0.61 16.18 -1.41
N LEU A 184 -1.72 16.37 -2.13
CA LEU A 184 -3.06 15.97 -1.69
C LEU A 184 -3.17 14.45 -1.54
N ALA A 185 -2.51 13.66 -2.39
CA ALA A 185 -2.48 12.20 -2.24
C ALA A 185 -1.78 11.77 -0.94
N LEU A 186 -0.64 12.39 -0.61
CA LEU A 186 0.07 12.19 0.66
C LEU A 186 -0.78 12.62 1.87
N ALA A 187 -1.38 13.81 1.81
CA ALA A 187 -2.29 14.29 2.85
C ALA A 187 -3.49 13.35 3.06
N ARG A 188 -4.05 12.81 1.97
CA ARG A 188 -5.15 11.81 2.00
C ARG A 188 -4.71 10.45 2.54
N LEU A 189 -3.46 10.06 2.35
CA LEU A 189 -2.88 8.85 2.96
C LEU A 189 -2.59 9.04 4.46
N GLY A 190 -2.42 10.30 4.91
CA GLY A 190 -1.99 10.62 6.28
C GLY A 190 -0.53 10.20 6.54
N ARG A 191 0.31 10.24 5.51
CA ARG A 191 1.68 9.71 5.50
C ARG A 191 2.62 10.70 4.81
N THR A 192 3.79 10.93 5.41
CA THR A 192 4.77 11.93 4.95
C THR A 192 6.20 11.39 4.94
N GLU A 193 6.39 10.10 5.23
CA GLU A 193 7.72 9.50 5.27
C GLU A 193 8.37 9.47 3.87
N PRO A 194 9.70 9.68 3.75
CA PRO A 194 10.36 9.84 2.44
C PRO A 194 10.09 8.71 1.44
N PHE A 195 10.06 7.45 1.90
CA PHE A 195 9.76 6.29 1.04
C PHE A 195 8.29 6.26 0.56
N VAL A 196 7.36 6.91 1.26
CA VAL A 196 5.97 7.08 0.83
C VAL A 196 5.89 8.18 -0.24
N VAL A 197 6.61 9.29 -0.05
CA VAL A 197 6.74 10.36 -1.05
C VAL A 197 7.33 9.79 -2.36
N GLU A 198 8.42 9.02 -2.24
CA GLU A 198 9.04 8.29 -3.34
C GLU A 198 8.03 7.35 -4.06
N ARG A 199 7.30 6.52 -3.30
CA ARG A 199 6.27 5.62 -3.84
C ARG A 199 5.12 6.36 -4.54
N VAL A 200 4.68 7.49 -4.00
CA VAL A 200 3.65 8.34 -4.64
C VAL A 200 4.17 8.91 -5.96
N GLY A 201 5.41 9.41 -5.99
CA GLY A 201 6.07 9.88 -7.21
C GLY A 201 6.20 8.79 -8.28
N HIS A 202 6.66 7.60 -7.89
CA HIS A 202 6.76 6.43 -8.76
C HIS A 202 5.42 6.02 -9.38
N LEU A 203 4.36 5.91 -8.57
CA LEU A 203 3.05 5.49 -9.05
C LEU A 203 2.33 6.60 -9.84
N ARG A 204 2.62 7.88 -9.57
CA ARG A 204 2.19 9.01 -10.42
C ARG A 204 2.85 8.96 -11.79
N ARG A 205 4.17 8.76 -11.86
CA ARG A 205 4.92 8.60 -13.13
C ARG A 205 4.40 7.42 -13.93
N TRP A 206 4.17 6.27 -13.29
CA TRP A 206 3.55 5.12 -13.96
C TRP A 206 2.15 5.45 -14.50
N LEU A 207 1.29 6.10 -13.72
CA LEU A 207 -0.05 6.52 -14.18
C LEU A 207 0.00 7.56 -15.33
N ALA A 208 1.10 8.30 -15.48
CA ALA A 208 1.31 9.22 -16.60
C ALA A 208 1.71 8.49 -17.90
N THR A 209 2.43 7.36 -17.79
CA THR A 209 2.96 6.58 -18.92
C THR A 209 2.23 5.24 -19.09
N ALA A 210 2.85 4.10 -18.72
CA ALA A 210 2.34 2.74 -18.96
C ALA A 210 0.98 2.48 -18.27
N GLY A 211 0.71 3.16 -17.16
CA GLY A 211 -0.55 3.11 -16.41
C GLY A 211 -1.63 4.07 -16.90
N ARG A 212 -1.35 4.94 -17.89
CA ARG A 212 -2.30 5.94 -18.43
C ARG A 212 -3.65 5.34 -18.83
N PRO A 213 -3.76 4.15 -19.49
CA PRO A 213 -5.04 3.52 -19.80
C PRO A 213 -5.91 3.17 -18.57
N THR A 214 -5.34 3.20 -17.35
CA THR A 214 -6.07 2.94 -16.10
C THR A 214 -6.53 4.22 -15.38
N THR A 215 -6.24 5.39 -15.97
CA THR A 215 -6.67 6.71 -15.48
C THR A 215 -8.06 7.09 -15.99
N TRP A 216 -8.79 7.92 -15.26
CA TRP A 216 -10.01 8.54 -15.79
C TRP A 216 -9.71 9.55 -16.91
N LEU A 217 -8.45 10.02 -17.06
CA LEU A 217 -8.03 10.79 -18.23
C LEU A 217 -8.07 9.96 -19.53
N ALA A 218 -7.82 8.64 -19.47
CA ALA A 218 -7.89 7.75 -20.63
C ALA A 218 -9.25 7.03 -20.78
N ALA A 219 -10.21 7.31 -19.90
CA ALA A 219 -11.57 6.79 -20.05
C ALA A 219 -12.23 7.39 -21.31
N PRO A 220 -13.12 6.63 -21.99
CA PRO A 220 -13.93 7.18 -23.07
C PRO A 220 -14.80 8.32 -22.56
N GLU A 221 -15.07 9.31 -23.41
CA GLU A 221 -15.87 10.47 -23.04
C GLU A 221 -17.30 10.03 -22.68
N ALA A 222 -17.75 10.41 -21.49
CA ALA A 222 -19.09 10.15 -21.02
C ALA A 222 -20.11 11.07 -21.75
N PRO A 223 -21.36 10.62 -21.97
CA PRO A 223 -22.39 11.46 -22.58
C PRO A 223 -22.53 12.81 -21.86
N PRO A 224 -22.71 13.91 -22.61
CA PRO A 224 -22.85 15.24 -22.02
C PRO A 224 -24.08 15.30 -21.10
N PRO A 225 -23.98 15.94 -19.92
CA PRO A 225 -25.11 16.12 -19.03
C PRO A 225 -26.13 17.10 -19.63
N ALA A 226 -27.37 17.03 -19.17
CA ALA A 226 -28.38 18.04 -19.51
C ALA A 226 -27.92 19.42 -19.02
N ARG A 227 -28.02 20.44 -19.88
CA ARG A 227 -27.56 21.81 -19.60
C ARG A 227 -28.07 22.35 -18.25
N GLN A 228 -29.36 22.18 -17.98
CA GLN A 228 -30.02 22.57 -16.73
C GLN A 228 -29.40 21.92 -15.47
N ALA A 229 -28.89 20.69 -15.58
CA ALA A 229 -28.23 20.01 -14.47
C ALA A 229 -26.83 20.59 -14.18
N VAL A 230 -26.19 21.25 -15.15
CA VAL A 230 -24.93 21.97 -14.97
C VAL A 230 -25.18 23.41 -14.51
N GLU A 231 -26.20 24.08 -15.04
CA GLU A 231 -26.64 25.40 -14.58
C GLU A 231 -27.02 25.36 -13.08
N GLY A 232 -27.72 24.31 -12.65
CA GLY A 232 -28.01 24.04 -11.23
C GLY A 232 -26.80 23.68 -10.35
N LEU A 233 -25.59 23.59 -10.90
CA LEU A 233 -24.33 23.37 -10.19
C LEU A 233 -23.42 24.61 -10.14
N LEU A 234 -23.80 25.73 -10.76
CA LEU A 234 -23.07 27.00 -10.64
C LEU A 234 -23.07 27.51 -9.19
N THR A 235 -24.13 27.22 -8.43
CA THR A 235 -24.14 27.30 -6.97
C THR A 235 -23.96 25.90 -6.40
N LEU A 236 -22.74 25.55 -5.98
CA LEU A 236 -22.42 24.20 -5.49
C LEU A 236 -23.18 23.92 -4.16
N PRO A 237 -23.98 22.84 -4.07
CA PRO A 237 -24.68 22.48 -2.84
C PRO A 237 -23.72 21.93 -1.77
N GLU A 238 -24.11 21.98 -0.49
CA GLU A 238 -23.32 21.36 0.59
C GLU A 238 -23.23 19.83 0.45
N SER A 239 -24.30 19.21 -0.06
CA SER A 239 -24.40 17.76 -0.32
C SER A 239 -24.87 17.49 -1.74
N PHE A 240 -24.24 16.51 -2.41
CA PHE A 240 -24.55 16.18 -3.80
C PHE A 240 -25.28 14.85 -3.90
N THR A 241 -26.29 14.79 -4.78
CA THR A 241 -26.86 13.51 -5.25
C THR A 241 -25.90 12.81 -6.22
N THR A 242 -26.09 11.50 -6.43
CA THR A 242 -25.30 10.72 -7.41
C THR A 242 -25.38 11.32 -8.82
N ASP A 243 -26.53 11.84 -9.21
CA ASP A 243 -26.74 12.45 -10.53
C ASP A 243 -26.04 13.82 -10.64
N GLN A 244 -26.04 14.63 -9.57
CA GLN A 244 -25.27 15.87 -9.50
C GLN A 244 -23.76 15.61 -9.58
N VAL A 245 -23.23 14.61 -8.87
CA VAL A 245 -21.80 14.22 -8.98
C VAL A 245 -21.47 13.78 -10.41
N ARG A 246 -22.33 12.98 -11.04
CA ARG A 246 -22.13 12.54 -12.43
C ARG A 246 -22.16 13.72 -13.41
N ALA A 247 -23.13 14.63 -13.28
CA ALA A 247 -23.22 15.82 -14.11
C ALA A 247 -21.98 16.72 -13.96
N LEU A 248 -21.53 16.95 -12.71
CA LEU A 248 -20.31 17.70 -12.41
C LEU A 248 -19.07 17.07 -13.07
N PHE A 249 -18.89 15.75 -12.98
CA PHE A 249 -17.72 15.10 -13.56
C PHE A 249 -17.77 14.97 -15.08
N CYS A 250 -18.96 14.81 -15.68
CA CYS A 250 -19.09 14.90 -17.15
C CYS A 250 -18.80 16.32 -17.66
N ALA A 251 -19.21 17.37 -16.94
CA ALA A 251 -18.89 18.76 -17.28
C ALA A 251 -17.40 19.08 -17.08
N LEU A 252 -16.83 18.85 -15.90
CA LEU A 252 -15.44 19.23 -15.58
C LEU A 252 -14.38 18.35 -16.25
N PHE A 253 -14.68 17.05 -16.46
CA PHE A 253 -13.67 16.05 -16.83
C PHE A 253 -14.10 15.09 -17.96
N GLY A 254 -15.36 15.13 -18.40
CA GLY A 254 -15.85 14.24 -19.46
C GLY A 254 -15.99 12.77 -19.03
N VAL A 255 -16.18 12.47 -17.74
CA VAL A 255 -16.23 11.09 -17.21
C VAL A 255 -17.42 10.86 -16.28
N ASP A 256 -17.95 9.62 -16.29
CA ASP A 256 -19.01 9.18 -15.38
C ASP A 256 -18.49 8.89 -13.96
N LYS A 257 -17.24 8.41 -13.86
CA LYS A 257 -16.54 8.03 -12.64
C LYS A 257 -15.18 8.72 -12.62
N GLY A 258 -15.11 9.81 -11.87
CA GLY A 258 -13.96 10.70 -11.82
C GLY A 258 -13.18 10.64 -10.51
N PRO A 259 -12.45 11.72 -10.18
CA PRO A 259 -11.84 11.92 -8.87
C PRO A 259 -12.88 12.00 -7.74
N SER A 260 -12.43 12.17 -6.49
CA SER A 260 -13.35 12.41 -5.37
C SER A 260 -13.74 13.89 -5.32
N LEU A 261 -15.01 14.22 -5.08
CA LEU A 261 -15.45 15.61 -4.95
C LEU A 261 -14.62 16.43 -3.92
N PRO A 262 -14.29 15.90 -2.72
CA PRO A 262 -13.38 16.59 -1.80
C PRO A 262 -11.98 16.85 -2.39
N GLY A 263 -11.45 15.92 -3.20
CA GLY A 263 -10.16 16.09 -3.88
C GLY A 263 -10.21 17.11 -5.03
N VAL A 264 -11.34 17.21 -5.75
CA VAL A 264 -11.57 18.26 -6.75
C VAL A 264 -11.60 19.64 -6.08
N ARG A 265 -12.40 19.79 -5.01
CA ARG A 265 -12.47 21.05 -4.23
C ARG A 265 -11.12 21.41 -3.62
N ALA A 266 -10.40 20.44 -3.04
CA ALA A 266 -9.08 20.67 -2.46
C ALA A 266 -8.00 21.09 -3.47
N ARG A 267 -8.08 20.62 -4.73
CA ARG A 267 -7.11 21.00 -5.77
C ARG A 267 -7.42 22.32 -6.46
N PHE A 268 -8.68 22.58 -6.77
CA PHE A 268 -9.08 23.71 -7.63
C PHE A 268 -9.71 24.87 -6.86
N GLY A 269 -10.32 24.61 -5.71
CA GLY A 269 -11.20 25.55 -5.04
C GLY A 269 -12.52 25.74 -5.78
N ASP A 270 -13.54 26.20 -5.07
CA ASP A 270 -14.90 26.33 -5.60
C ASP A 270 -14.98 27.36 -6.73
N GLU A 271 -14.17 28.43 -6.68
CA GLU A 271 -14.13 29.47 -7.71
C GLU A 271 -13.64 28.92 -9.06
N ARG A 272 -12.53 28.16 -9.10
CA ARG A 272 -12.05 27.60 -10.38
C ARG A 272 -12.96 26.50 -10.90
N ILE A 273 -13.70 25.81 -10.02
CA ILE A 273 -14.77 24.89 -10.41
C ILE A 273 -15.92 25.67 -11.07
N HIS A 274 -16.39 26.75 -10.44
CA HIS A 274 -17.45 27.61 -10.98
C HIS A 274 -17.08 28.18 -12.36
N GLN A 275 -15.89 28.77 -12.51
CA GLN A 275 -15.41 29.28 -13.81
C GLN A 275 -15.34 28.17 -14.88
N ALA A 276 -14.88 26.97 -14.53
CA ALA A 276 -14.83 25.85 -15.47
C ALA A 276 -16.23 25.36 -15.90
N LEU A 277 -17.25 25.46 -15.03
CA LEU A 277 -18.64 25.15 -15.39
C LEU A 277 -19.22 26.21 -16.34
N LEU A 278 -18.88 27.49 -16.17
CA LEU A 278 -19.24 28.55 -17.12
C LEU A 278 -18.61 28.30 -18.50
N THR A 279 -17.29 28.04 -18.56
CA THR A 279 -16.60 27.68 -19.81
C THR A 279 -17.24 26.47 -20.50
N TYR A 280 -17.63 25.44 -19.73
CA TYR A 280 -18.33 24.27 -20.26
C TYR A 280 -19.73 24.61 -20.82
N LEU A 281 -20.50 25.47 -20.15
CA LEU A 281 -21.84 25.90 -20.61
C LEU A 281 -21.80 26.78 -21.87
N GLU A 282 -20.70 27.51 -22.07
CA GLU A 282 -20.48 28.38 -23.23
C GLU A 282 -19.93 27.62 -24.45
N THR A 283 -18.95 26.72 -24.23
CA THR A 283 -18.13 26.15 -25.32
C THR A 283 -18.08 24.62 -25.34
N GLY A 284 -18.50 23.95 -24.27
CA GLY A 284 -18.26 22.52 -24.04
C GLY A 284 -16.83 22.16 -23.62
N ASP A 285 -15.91 23.13 -23.54
CA ASP A 285 -14.53 22.88 -23.13
C ASP A 285 -14.41 22.55 -21.62
N ARG A 286 -13.31 21.86 -21.27
CA ARG A 286 -13.08 21.29 -19.95
C ARG A 286 -11.72 21.71 -19.39
N PRO A 287 -11.53 22.99 -19.02
CA PRO A 287 -10.21 23.53 -18.67
C PRO A 287 -9.52 22.78 -17.52
N LEU A 288 -10.28 22.28 -16.52
CA LEU A 288 -9.69 21.49 -15.42
C LEU A 288 -9.16 20.13 -15.87
N ARG A 289 -9.73 19.52 -16.93
CA ARG A 289 -9.20 18.29 -17.54
C ARG A 289 -7.84 18.55 -18.19
N HIS A 290 -7.71 19.66 -18.92
CA HIS A 290 -6.46 20.06 -19.57
C HIS A 290 -5.36 20.34 -18.56
N VAL A 291 -5.68 21.06 -17.47
CA VAL A 291 -4.73 21.28 -16.35
C VAL A 291 -4.21 19.95 -15.79
N VAL A 292 -5.10 18.99 -15.50
CA VAL A 292 -4.68 17.70 -14.95
C VAL A 292 -3.85 16.88 -15.95
N ALA A 293 -4.18 16.93 -17.24
CA ALA A 293 -3.40 16.26 -18.27
C ALA A 293 -1.97 16.85 -18.39
N ALA A 294 -1.86 18.17 -18.50
CA ALA A 294 -0.58 18.88 -18.58
C ALA A 294 0.30 18.66 -17.34
N ASP A 295 -0.30 18.68 -16.15
CA ASP A 295 0.40 18.39 -14.89
C ASP A 295 0.92 16.94 -14.84
N MET A 296 0.24 15.99 -15.49
CA MET A 296 0.71 14.60 -15.57
C MET A 296 1.79 14.39 -16.65
N GLU A 297 1.89 15.27 -17.63
CA GLU A 297 2.86 15.21 -18.72
C GLU A 297 4.18 15.95 -18.39
N THR A 298 4.18 16.80 -17.36
CA THR A 298 5.39 17.35 -16.75
C THR A 298 6.14 16.28 -15.92
N LYS A 299 7.43 16.11 -16.25
CA LYS A 299 8.33 15.05 -15.71
C LYS A 299 8.87 15.38 -14.32
#